data_AF-A0A359FN93-F1
#
_entry.id   AF-A0A359FN93-F1
#
_cell.length_a   1.000
_cell.length_b   1.000
_cell.length_c   1.000
_cell.angle_alpha   90.00
_cell.angle_beta   90.00
_cell.angle_gamma   90.00
#
_symmetry.space_group_name_H-M   'P 1'
#
loop_
_entity.id
_entity.type
_entity.pdbx_description
1 polymer ?
#
loop_
_entity_poly.entity_id
_entity_poly.type
_entity_poly.pdbx_seq_one_letter_code
_entity_poly.pdbx_strand_id
1 'polypeptide(L)'
;MKKAAFVPSLLCIALILGLFFTQCKPKKRIETVVDPGFSSYVKAFPPKVISNQAQLVFELFEEVPNIEPGQEASTKLFDFSPSIKGVAYWKDNRTLVFDPEERLPSDKLYEAKFHLGKIIQVPGELQTLKIEFRTRKLNISVEASGLKVYQNDDLTRQKLSGKLFVSVSNQGV
;
A
#
# COMPACT_ATOMS: atom_id res chain seq x y z
N MET A 1 -16.67 -50.96 -32.40
CA MET A 1 -17.24 -49.91 -31.52
C MET A 1 -16.71 -50.21 -30.11
N LYS A 2 -15.84 -49.41 -29.50
CA LYS A 2 -16.19 -48.29 -28.61
C LYS A 2 -14.93 -47.44 -28.40
N LYS A 3 -15.01 -46.14 -28.72
CA LYS A 3 -13.96 -45.15 -28.48
C LYS A 3 -14.13 -44.52 -27.09
N ALA A 4 -13.01 -44.08 -26.54
CA ALA A 4 -12.85 -42.89 -25.69
C ALA A 4 -13.61 -42.83 -24.36
N ALA A 5 -12.91 -43.12 -23.25
CA ALA A 5 -13.33 -42.70 -21.92
C ALA A 5 -12.15 -42.45 -20.93
N PHE A 6 -10.91 -42.26 -21.40
CA PHE A 6 -9.74 -42.15 -20.50
C PHE A 6 -8.95 -40.83 -20.61
N VAL A 7 -9.35 -39.93 -21.51
CA VAL A 7 -8.63 -38.67 -21.76
C VAL A 7 -8.99 -37.49 -20.83
N PRO A 8 -10.22 -37.35 -20.26
CA PRO A 8 -10.56 -36.11 -19.54
C PRO A 8 -10.00 -36.06 -18.10
N SER A 9 -9.66 -37.20 -17.49
CA SER A 9 -9.14 -37.26 -16.11
C SER A 9 -7.68 -36.81 -16.00
N LEU A 10 -6.85 -37.15 -17.00
CA LEU A 10 -5.42 -36.78 -17.02
C LEU A 10 -5.21 -35.27 -17.29
N LEU A 11 -6.12 -34.64 -18.05
CA LEU A 11 -6.07 -33.22 -18.37
C LEU A 11 -6.38 -32.33 -17.15
N CYS A 12 -7.33 -32.76 -16.29
CA CYS A 12 -7.66 -32.05 -15.05
C CYS A 12 -6.50 -32.10 -14.03
N ILE A 13 -5.79 -33.23 -13.95
CA ILE A 13 -4.63 -33.36 -13.06
C ILE A 13 -3.48 -32.46 -13.52
N ALA A 14 -3.22 -32.37 -14.83
CA ALA A 14 -2.22 -31.45 -15.37
C ALA A 14 -2.57 -29.97 -15.12
N LEU A 15 -3.86 -29.60 -15.18
CA LEU A 15 -4.33 -28.25 -14.90
C LEU A 15 -4.20 -27.87 -13.42
N ILE A 16 -4.42 -28.83 -12.51
CA ILE A 16 -4.26 -28.65 -11.06
C ILE A 16 -2.77 -28.55 -10.69
N LEU A 17 -1.88 -29.33 -11.31
CA LEU A 17 -0.43 -29.21 -11.11
C LEU A 17 0.17 -27.90 -11.66
N GLY A 18 -0.42 -27.32 -12.71
CA GLY A 18 0.02 -26.04 -13.26
C GLY A 18 -0.21 -24.83 -12.34
N LEU A 19 -1.20 -24.90 -11.44
CA LEU A 19 -1.54 -23.79 -10.52
C LEU A 19 -0.54 -23.63 -9.36
N PHE A 20 0.26 -24.66 -9.04
CA PHE A 20 1.24 -24.62 -7.94
C PHE A 20 2.55 -23.90 -8.29
N PHE A 21 2.80 -23.54 -9.56
CA PHE A 21 4.02 -22.84 -9.96
C PHE A 21 3.94 -21.30 -9.91
N THR A 22 2.87 -20.73 -9.35
CA THR A 22 2.83 -19.29 -9.02
C THR A 22 3.59 -19.01 -7.73
N GLN A 23 4.87 -19.38 -7.72
CA GLN A 23 5.79 -19.09 -6.63
C GLN A 23 6.09 -17.59 -6.65
N CYS A 24 5.26 -16.83 -5.93
CA CYS A 24 5.48 -15.43 -5.64
C CYS A 24 6.80 -15.34 -4.85
N LYS A 25 7.89 -14.98 -5.53
CA LYS A 25 9.20 -14.83 -4.88
C LYS A 25 9.05 -13.81 -3.74
N PRO A 26 9.39 -14.16 -2.49
CA PRO A 26 9.35 -13.18 -1.41
C PRO A 26 10.35 -12.07 -1.77
N LYS A 27 9.84 -10.86 -2.02
CA LYS A 27 10.69 -9.69 -2.18
C LYS A 27 11.55 -9.56 -0.93
N LYS A 28 12.87 -9.53 -1.12
CA LYS A 28 13.84 -9.23 -0.07
C LYS A 28 13.37 -7.95 0.62
N ARG A 29 13.11 -8.04 1.93
CA ARG A 29 12.77 -6.88 2.76
C ARG A 29 13.95 -5.91 2.63
N ILE A 30 13.73 -4.73 2.05
CA ILE A 30 14.79 -3.74 1.94
C ILE A 30 14.81 -3.05 3.29
N GLU A 31 15.73 -3.42 4.18
CA GLU A 31 16.09 -2.47 5.23
C GLU A 31 16.78 -1.30 4.55
N THR A 32 15.99 -0.36 4.02
CA THR A 32 16.49 0.82 3.33
C THR A 32 17.02 1.75 4.40
N VAL A 33 18.30 1.56 4.75
CA VAL A 33 19.10 2.64 5.32
C VAL A 33 19.19 3.68 4.21
N VAL A 34 18.51 4.81 4.42
CA VAL A 34 18.58 5.94 3.48
C VAL A 34 20.00 6.45 3.50
N ASP A 35 20.60 6.61 2.32
CA ASP A 35 21.94 7.16 2.18
C ASP A 35 21.97 8.57 2.80
N PRO A 36 22.88 8.85 3.76
CA PRO A 36 23.05 10.17 4.33
C PRO A 36 23.25 11.27 3.29
N GLY A 37 23.75 10.97 2.08
CA GLY A 37 23.87 11.92 0.98
C GLY A 37 22.55 12.60 0.57
N PHE A 38 21.40 12.00 0.85
CA PHE A 38 20.10 12.63 0.61
C PHE A 38 19.78 13.76 1.60
N SER A 39 20.44 13.83 2.76
CA SER A 39 20.14 14.82 3.81
C SER A 39 20.42 16.26 3.38
N SER A 40 21.15 16.47 2.30
CA SER A 40 21.39 17.80 1.73
C SER A 40 20.29 18.26 0.76
N TYR A 41 19.44 17.33 0.29
CA TYR A 41 18.47 17.59 -0.78
C TYR A 41 17.02 17.38 -0.33
N VAL A 42 16.79 16.33 0.48
CA VAL A 42 15.46 15.94 0.96
C VAL A 42 15.37 16.24 2.44
N LYS A 43 14.49 17.18 2.78
CA LYS A 43 14.22 17.62 4.15
C LYS A 43 13.30 16.64 4.87
N ALA A 44 12.27 16.14 4.20
CA ALA A 44 11.33 15.20 4.79
C ALA A 44 10.77 14.23 3.74
N PHE A 45 10.40 13.04 4.19
CA PHE A 45 9.71 12.02 3.41
C PHE A 45 8.75 11.23 4.32
N PRO A 46 7.81 10.44 3.76
CA PRO A 46 6.83 9.73 4.56
C PRO A 46 7.46 8.82 5.62
N PRO A 47 6.89 8.76 6.85
CA PRO A 47 7.41 7.89 7.89
C PRO A 47 7.20 6.41 7.55
N LYS A 48 7.95 5.52 8.20
CA LYS A 48 7.84 4.06 8.02
C LYS A 48 6.43 3.50 8.23
N VAL A 49 5.59 4.17 9.03
CA VAL A 49 4.21 3.73 9.30
C VAL A 49 3.25 4.88 9.07
N ILE A 50 2.31 4.72 8.15
CA ILE A 50 1.33 5.75 7.77
C ILE A 50 -0.12 5.28 7.96
N SER A 51 -1.04 6.23 8.06
CA SER A 51 -2.47 5.92 7.89
C SER A 51 -2.70 5.41 6.46
N ASN A 52 -3.69 4.54 6.29
CA ASN A 52 -4.06 4.04 4.96
C ASN A 52 -4.86 5.05 4.12
N GLN A 53 -5.13 6.24 4.68
CA GLN A 53 -5.70 7.41 3.99
C GLN A 53 -4.70 8.57 3.92
N ALA A 54 -3.43 8.34 4.28
CA ALA A 54 -2.45 9.40 4.29
C ALA A 54 -2.01 9.75 2.86
N GLN A 55 -1.91 11.05 2.59
CA GLN A 55 -1.10 11.56 1.50
C GLN A 55 0.38 11.34 1.80
N LEU A 56 1.18 11.10 0.76
CA LEU A 56 2.62 10.91 0.86
C LEU A 56 3.32 12.24 0.55
N VAL A 57 3.94 12.84 1.56
CA VAL A 57 4.56 14.17 1.47
C VAL A 57 6.07 14.04 1.42
N PHE A 58 6.68 14.67 0.42
CA PHE A 58 8.12 14.76 0.22
C PHE A 58 8.52 16.24 0.17
N GLU A 59 9.43 16.65 1.05
CA GLU A 59 9.88 18.03 1.18
C GLU A 59 11.36 18.14 0.80
N LEU A 60 11.69 19.11 -0.05
CA LEU A 60 13.04 19.43 -0.48
C LEU A 60 13.62 20.57 0.37
N PHE A 61 14.96 20.66 0.45
CA PHE A 61 15.61 21.82 1.07
C PHE A 61 15.58 23.05 0.17
N GLU A 62 15.90 22.86 -1.11
CA GLU A 62 15.95 23.94 -2.09
C GLU A 62 14.59 24.19 -2.73
N GLU A 63 14.31 25.45 -3.06
CA GLU A 63 13.12 25.84 -3.81
C GLU A 63 13.30 25.47 -5.28
N VAL A 64 12.26 24.91 -5.87
CA VAL A 64 12.20 24.65 -7.29
C VAL A 64 11.58 25.86 -7.97
N PRO A 65 12.29 26.52 -8.91
CA PRO A 65 11.79 27.72 -9.57
C PRO A 65 10.60 27.39 -10.48
N ASN A 66 9.73 28.38 -10.69
CA ASN A 66 8.56 28.29 -11.60
C ASN A 66 7.54 27.20 -11.21
N ILE A 67 7.39 26.92 -9.91
CA ILE A 67 6.35 26.04 -9.37
C ILE A 67 5.24 26.87 -8.75
N GLU A 68 4.00 26.62 -9.18
CA GLU A 68 2.81 27.18 -8.55
C GLU A 68 2.17 26.17 -7.57
N PRO A 69 1.73 26.59 -6.38
CA PRO A 69 0.95 25.74 -5.48
C PRO A 69 -0.30 25.14 -6.15
N GLY A 70 -0.51 23.84 -6.00
CA GLY A 70 -1.58 23.08 -6.61
C GLY A 70 -1.26 22.54 -8.02
N GLN A 71 -0.12 22.93 -8.60
CA GLN A 71 0.29 22.44 -9.91
C GLN A 71 0.59 20.94 -9.89
N GLU A 72 0.03 20.18 -10.83
CA GLU A 72 0.36 18.77 -11.01
C GLU A 72 1.84 18.60 -11.42
N ALA A 73 2.48 17.54 -10.96
CA ALA A 73 3.84 17.22 -11.37
C ALA A 73 3.88 16.96 -12.89
N SER A 74 4.73 17.71 -13.59
CA SER A 74 4.88 17.64 -15.05
C SER A 74 5.40 16.29 -15.57
N THR A 75 5.93 15.44 -14.69
CA THR A 75 6.47 14.13 -15.02
C THR A 75 6.17 13.13 -13.91
N LYS A 76 6.35 11.84 -14.22
CA LYS A 76 6.23 10.78 -13.23
C LYS A 76 7.39 10.85 -12.21
N LEU A 77 7.13 11.43 -11.04
CA LEU A 77 8.11 11.58 -9.96
C LEU A 77 8.16 10.40 -9.00
N PHE A 78 7.08 9.61 -8.93
CA PHE A 78 6.94 8.53 -7.96
C PHE A 78 6.64 7.18 -8.62
N ASP A 79 7.31 6.15 -8.13
CA ASP A 79 6.99 4.75 -8.42
C ASP A 79 6.81 3.98 -7.12
N PHE A 80 5.72 3.21 -7.04
CA PHE A 80 5.39 2.41 -5.86
C PHE A 80 5.40 0.93 -6.19
N SER A 81 5.81 0.11 -5.22
CA SER A 81 5.68 -1.33 -5.30
C SER A 81 5.22 -1.93 -3.98
N PRO A 82 4.00 -2.50 -3.90
CA PRO A 82 2.98 -2.60 -4.95
C PRO A 82 2.54 -1.24 -5.54
N SER A 83 2.00 -1.24 -6.76
CA SER A 83 1.58 -0.01 -7.44
C SER A 83 0.46 0.70 -6.67
N ILE A 84 0.54 2.03 -6.61
CA ILE A 84 -0.49 2.91 -6.04
C ILE A 84 -0.93 3.86 -7.15
N LYS A 85 -2.24 3.95 -7.38
CA LYS A 85 -2.82 4.97 -8.27
C LYS A 85 -3.05 6.26 -7.48
N GLY A 86 -2.83 7.39 -8.12
CA GLY A 86 -2.94 8.68 -7.47
C GLY A 86 -2.35 9.80 -8.31
N VAL A 87 -2.46 11.02 -7.79
CA VAL A 87 -2.01 12.24 -8.44
C VAL A 87 -0.87 12.84 -7.63
N ALA A 88 0.19 13.29 -8.31
CA ALA A 88 1.29 14.02 -7.69
C ALA A 88 1.14 15.51 -7.97
N TYR A 89 1.17 16.36 -6.96
CA TYR A 89 1.10 17.80 -7.12
C TYR A 89 2.05 18.53 -6.16
N TRP A 90 2.40 19.75 -6.51
CA TRP A 90 3.17 20.66 -5.68
C TRP A 90 2.26 21.34 -4.68
N LYS A 91 2.49 21.12 -3.39
CA LYS A 91 1.80 21.89 -2.34
C LYS A 91 2.36 23.31 -2.24
N ASP A 92 3.67 23.44 -2.46
CA ASP A 92 4.42 24.69 -2.55
C ASP A 92 5.70 24.43 -3.37
N ASN A 93 6.60 25.40 -3.49
CA ASN A 93 7.81 25.29 -4.30
C ASN A 93 8.91 24.38 -3.71
N ARG A 94 8.67 23.72 -2.56
CA ARG A 94 9.58 22.73 -1.95
C ARG A 94 8.90 21.39 -1.69
N THR A 95 7.57 21.34 -1.67
CA THR A 95 6.81 20.22 -1.15
C THR A 95 5.99 19.56 -2.24
N LEU A 96 6.29 18.29 -2.48
CA LEU A 96 5.52 17.40 -3.34
C LEU A 96 4.60 16.53 -2.50
N VAL A 97 3.37 16.38 -2.98
CA VAL A 97 2.37 15.51 -2.39
C VAL A 97 1.94 14.51 -3.43
N PHE A 98 2.01 13.22 -3.08
CA PHE A 98 1.33 12.17 -3.83
C PHE A 98 0.06 11.79 -3.08
N ASP A 99 -1.09 11.99 -3.72
CA ASP A 99 -2.42 11.71 -3.19
C ASP A 99 -2.98 10.43 -3.81
N PRO A 100 -3.07 9.33 -3.04
CA PRO A 100 -3.67 8.09 -3.52
C PRO A 100 -5.14 8.28 -3.90
N GLU A 101 -5.52 7.75 -5.06
CA GLU A 101 -6.91 7.80 -5.54
C GLU A 101 -7.87 7.00 -4.63
N GLU A 102 -7.36 5.92 -4.06
CA GLU A 102 -8.11 5.03 -3.18
C GLU A 102 -7.39 4.83 -1.84
N ARG A 103 -8.18 4.46 -0.83
CA ARG A 103 -7.66 4.04 0.46
C ARG A 103 -6.74 2.84 0.29
N LEU A 104 -5.53 2.95 0.82
CA LEU A 104 -4.56 1.87 0.77
C LEU A 104 -5.05 0.65 1.58
N PRO A 105 -4.74 -0.58 1.15
CA PRO A 105 -4.87 -1.78 1.98
C PRO A 105 -4.19 -1.61 3.34
N SER A 106 -4.83 -2.07 4.41
CA SER A 106 -4.26 -2.06 5.76
C SER A 106 -3.14 -3.10 5.90
N ASP A 107 -2.16 -2.83 6.78
CA ASP A 107 -1.00 -3.70 7.06
C ASP A 107 -0.21 -4.12 5.81
N LYS A 108 -0.05 -3.19 4.87
CA LYS A 108 0.63 -3.43 3.59
C LYS A 108 1.94 -2.66 3.52
N LEU A 109 3.02 -3.37 3.18
CA LEU A 109 4.34 -2.80 2.95
C LEU A 109 4.47 -2.32 1.50
N TYR A 110 5.04 -1.14 1.33
CA TYR A 110 5.33 -0.49 0.05
C TYR A 110 6.79 -0.05 -0.02
N GLU A 111 7.40 -0.24 -1.17
CA GLU A 111 8.61 0.46 -1.60
C GLU A 111 8.19 1.68 -2.41
N ALA A 112 8.68 2.87 -2.06
CA ALA A 112 8.51 4.09 -2.84
C ALA A 112 9.85 4.54 -3.41
N LYS A 113 9.84 4.90 -4.69
CA LYS A 113 10.96 5.50 -5.40
C LYS A 113 10.58 6.93 -5.76
N PHE A 114 11.38 7.87 -5.29
CA PHE A 114 11.25 9.29 -5.61
C PHE A 114 12.40 9.71 -6.53
N HIS A 115 12.05 10.10 -7.75
CA HIS A 115 12.99 10.46 -8.83
C HIS A 115 13.50 11.90 -8.68
N LEU A 116 14.32 12.14 -7.66
CA LEU A 116 14.87 13.45 -7.32
C LEU A 116 15.58 14.13 -8.50
N GLY A 117 16.31 13.35 -9.29
CA GLY A 117 17.07 13.85 -10.45
C GLY A 117 16.22 14.40 -11.61
N LYS A 118 14.90 14.20 -11.57
CA LYS A 118 13.98 14.84 -12.53
C LYS A 118 13.62 16.28 -12.17
N ILE A 119 13.97 16.71 -10.96
CA ILE A 119 13.57 18.01 -10.39
C ILE A 119 14.82 18.89 -10.22
N ILE A 120 15.86 18.32 -9.62
CA ILE A 120 17.11 19.02 -9.30
C ILE A 120 18.32 18.22 -9.74
N GLN A 121 19.42 18.92 -10.02
CA GLN A 121 20.68 18.28 -10.38
C GLN A 121 21.33 17.65 -9.15
N VAL A 122 21.47 16.33 -9.14
CA VAL A 122 22.08 15.57 -8.04
C VAL A 122 23.10 14.56 -8.59
N PRO A 123 24.09 14.13 -7.79
CA PRO A 123 24.99 13.04 -8.14
C PRO A 123 24.23 11.79 -8.61
N GLY A 124 24.84 11.00 -9.49
CA GLY A 124 24.19 9.83 -10.11
C GLY A 124 23.59 8.84 -9.11
N GLU A 125 24.25 8.65 -7.98
CA GLU A 125 23.82 7.74 -6.90
C GLU A 125 22.58 8.27 -6.15
N LEU A 126 22.36 9.58 -6.16
CA LEU A 126 21.27 10.27 -5.47
C LEU A 126 20.08 10.62 -6.39
N GLN A 127 20.09 10.13 -7.62
CA GLN A 127 19.03 10.37 -8.60
C GLN A 127 17.67 9.81 -8.16
N THR A 128 17.67 8.76 -7.34
CA THR A 128 16.44 8.09 -6.87
C THR A 128 16.52 7.78 -5.39
N LEU A 129 15.72 8.49 -4.58
CA LEU A 129 15.51 8.15 -3.19
C LEU A 129 14.58 6.93 -3.10
N LYS A 130 15.00 5.88 -2.39
CA LYS A 130 14.18 4.70 -2.12
C LYS A 130 13.85 4.64 -0.65
N ILE A 131 12.57 4.53 -0.33
CA ILE A 131 12.09 4.39 1.05
C ILE A 131 11.09 3.25 1.14
N GLU A 132 10.95 2.68 2.34
CA GLU A 132 9.89 1.73 2.65
C GLU A 132 8.91 2.34 3.66
N PHE A 133 7.62 2.14 3.42
CA PHE A 133 6.57 2.47 4.37
C PHE A 133 5.51 1.37 4.44
N ARG A 134 4.80 1.30 5.57
CA ARG A 134 3.71 0.36 5.81
C ARG A 134 2.46 1.10 6.26
N THR A 135 1.31 0.66 5.78
CA THR A 135 0.02 1.17 6.28
C THR A 135 -0.31 0.55 7.64
N ARG A 136 -0.88 1.33 8.56
CA ARG A 136 -1.26 0.82 9.90
C ARG A 136 -2.21 -0.37 9.80
N LYS A 137 -2.05 -1.31 10.73
CA LYS A 137 -2.92 -2.47 10.90
C LYS A 137 -4.20 -2.08 11.63
N LEU A 138 -5.34 -2.43 11.03
CA LEU A 138 -6.65 -2.38 11.67
C LEU A 138 -6.89 -3.68 12.44
N ASN A 139 -7.21 -3.58 13.71
CA ASN A 139 -7.63 -4.70 14.55
C ASN A 139 -9.15 -4.65 14.71
N ILE A 140 -9.81 -5.72 14.29
CA ILE A 140 -11.26 -5.88 14.41
C ILE A 140 -11.51 -7.12 15.28
N SER A 141 -12.31 -6.97 16.33
CA SER A 141 -12.78 -8.10 17.13
C SER A 141 -14.30 -8.06 17.26
N VAL A 142 -14.93 -9.23 17.11
CA VAL A 142 -16.37 -9.39 17.21
C VAL A 142 -16.68 -10.19 18.46
N GLU A 143 -17.57 -9.65 19.30
CA GLU A 143 -18.09 -10.34 20.48
C GLU A 143 -19.56 -10.66 20.25
N ALA A 144 -19.89 -11.93 20.01
CA ALA A 144 -21.27 -12.38 19.85
C ALA A 144 -21.90 -12.63 21.23
N SER A 145 -23.06 -12.01 21.49
CA SER A 145 -23.80 -12.11 22.76
C SER A 145 -24.75 -13.32 22.83
N GLY A 146 -24.54 -14.33 21.98
CA GLY A 146 -25.38 -15.54 21.89
C GLY A 146 -26.70 -15.36 21.13
N LEU A 147 -27.35 -16.48 20.81
CA LEU A 147 -28.66 -16.52 20.15
C LEU A 147 -29.77 -16.34 21.18
N LYS A 148 -30.73 -15.45 20.89
CA LYS A 148 -31.93 -15.25 21.69
C LYS A 148 -33.17 -15.43 20.82
N VAL A 149 -34.27 -15.93 21.38
CA VAL A 149 -35.55 -16.00 20.66
C VAL A 149 -35.98 -14.58 20.29
N TYR A 150 -36.41 -14.37 19.05
CA TYR A 150 -36.73 -13.04 18.53
C TYR A 150 -38.03 -12.49 19.13
N GLN A 151 -39.07 -13.33 19.23
CA GLN A 151 -40.32 -13.03 19.95
C GLN A 151 -40.80 -14.30 20.68
N ASN A 152 -41.36 -14.14 21.88
CA ASN A 152 -41.69 -15.27 22.76
C ASN A 152 -42.80 -16.19 22.21
N ASP A 153 -43.54 -15.76 21.19
CA ASP A 153 -44.64 -16.48 20.52
C ASP A 153 -44.21 -17.18 19.21
N ASP A 154 -43.05 -16.82 18.65
CA ASP A 154 -42.48 -17.43 17.43
C ASP A 154 -41.08 -17.98 17.70
N LEU A 155 -41.03 -19.26 18.08
CA LEU A 155 -39.79 -20.01 18.35
C LEU A 155 -38.97 -20.31 17.08
N THR A 156 -39.49 -20.02 15.88
CA THR A 156 -38.78 -20.28 14.61
C THR A 156 -37.76 -19.20 14.28
N ARG A 157 -37.86 -18.02 14.92
CA ARG A 157 -36.97 -16.88 14.68
C ARG A 157 -36.01 -16.66 15.83
N GLN A 158 -34.71 -16.70 15.52
CA GLN A 158 -33.64 -16.41 16.47
C GLN A 158 -32.92 -15.12 16.08
N LYS A 159 -32.56 -14.34 17.11
CA LYS A 159 -31.78 -13.11 17.03
C LYS A 159 -30.36 -13.40 17.51
N LEU A 160 -29.38 -13.17 16.65
CA LEU A 160 -27.99 -13.03 17.06
C LEU A 160 -27.70 -11.53 17.25
N SER A 161 -27.09 -11.17 18.36
CA SER A 161 -26.61 -9.80 18.62
C SER A 161 -25.17 -9.86 19.09
N GLY A 162 -24.43 -8.79 18.89
CA GLY A 162 -23.02 -8.73 19.29
C GLY A 162 -22.48 -7.31 19.24
N LYS A 163 -21.22 -7.15 19.64
CA LYS A 163 -20.48 -5.90 19.61
C LYS A 163 -19.31 -6.03 18.63
N LEU A 164 -19.09 -4.98 17.84
CA LEU A 164 -17.92 -4.83 16.99
C LEU A 164 -16.96 -3.86 17.66
N PHE A 165 -15.75 -4.31 17.95
CA PHE A 165 -14.68 -3.45 18.42
C PHE A 165 -13.69 -3.25 17.28
N VAL A 166 -13.37 -1.99 17.02
CA VAL A 166 -12.40 -1.59 16.00
C VAL A 166 -11.33 -0.75 16.67
N SER A 167 -10.07 -1.15 16.53
CA SER A 167 -8.93 -0.38 17.03
C SER A 167 -7.84 -0.29 15.97
N VAL A 168 -7.08 0.81 16.01
CA VAL A 168 -5.90 0.98 15.15
C VAL A 168 -4.69 0.59 15.97
N SER A 169 -3.90 -0.37 15.49
CA SER A 169 -2.64 -0.73 16.16
C SER A 169 -1.67 0.44 16.06
N ASN A 170 -1.27 0.99 17.20
CA ASN A 170 -0.21 1.99 17.26
C ASN A 170 1.13 1.26 17.35
N GLN A 171 1.70 0.89 16.21
CA GLN A 171 3.09 0.40 16.17
C GLN A 171 4.01 1.59 16.00
N GLY A 172 4.45 2.14 17.13
CA GLY A 172 5.45 3.20 17.24
C GLY A 172 5.73 3.47 18.72
N VAL A 173 6.66 2.74 19.32
CA VAL A 173 8.10 3.03 19.47
C VAL A 173 8.80 1.69 19.70
#